data_AF-A0A1B1MNQ6-F1
#
_entry.id   AF-A0A1B1MNQ6-F1
#
_cell.length_a   1.000
_cell.length_b   1.000
_cell.length_c   1.000
_cell.angle_alpha   90.00
_cell.angle_beta   90.00
_cell.angle_gamma   90.00
#
_symmetry.space_group_name_H-M   'P 1'
#
loop_
_entity.id
_entity.type
_entity.pdbx_description
1 polymer ?
#
loop_
_entity_poly.entity_id
_entity_poly.type
_entity_poly.pdbx_seq_one_letter_code
_entity_poly.pdbx_strand_id
1 'polypeptide(L)' 'MRTLTLRGGVRVAVLAAEWHDAFAVVTRGRVQLELRDGAPGPVLGRDAGFWLRDTGVRALRNPGRRTARVRIVTPGSTE' A
#
# COMPACT_ATOMS: atom_id res chain seq x y z
N MET A 1 -4.69 -13.56 1.28
CA MET A 1 -3.36 -12.89 1.27
C MET A 1 -2.90 -12.57 -0.16
N ARG A 2 -2.39 -11.36 -0.43
CA ARG A 2 -1.98 -10.91 -1.79
C ARG A 2 -0.66 -10.12 -1.77
N THR A 3 0.11 -10.16 -2.85
CA THR A 3 1.32 -9.32 -3.02
C THR A 3 1.11 -8.33 -4.15
N LEU A 4 1.26 -7.04 -3.84
CA LEU A 4 1.26 -5.96 -4.81
C LEU A 4 2.68 -5.63 -5.25
N THR A 5 2.91 -5.62 -6.57
CA THR A 5 4.19 -5.22 -7.16
C THR A 5 4.02 -3.87 -7.87
N LEU A 6 4.67 -2.83 -7.36
CA LEU A 6 4.62 -1.50 -7.95
C LEU A 6 5.94 -1.22 -8.71
N ARG A 7 5.88 -1.09 -10.04
CA ARG A 7 7.03 -0.60 -10.81
C ARG A 7 7.30 0.88 -10.46
N GLY A 8 8.49 1.37 -10.79
CA GLY A 8 8.85 2.76 -10.49
C GLY A 8 7.86 3.76 -11.09
N GLY A 9 7.43 4.74 -10.30
CA GLY A 9 6.45 5.76 -10.70
C GLY A 9 4.99 5.29 -10.75
N VAL A 10 4.72 3.98 -10.63
CA VAL A 10 3.35 3.44 -10.70
C VAL A 10 2.54 3.81 -9.47
N ARG A 11 1.26 4.08 -9.70
CA ARG A 11 0.22 4.34 -8.71
C ARG A 11 -0.86 3.25 -8.79
N VAL A 12 -1.29 2.75 -7.65
CA VAL A 12 -2.38 1.76 -7.53
C VAL A 12 -3.41 2.34 -6.57
N ALA A 13 -4.66 2.46 -7.03
CA ALA A 13 -5.75 2.88 -6.18
C ALA A 13 -6.08 1.81 -5.13
N VAL A 14 -6.36 2.25 -3.91
CA VAL A 14 -6.89 1.40 -2.85
C VAL A 14 -8.39 1.31 -3.04
N LEU A 15 -8.88 0.14 -3.45
CA LEU A 15 -10.31 -0.12 -3.55
C LEU A 15 -10.82 -0.45 -2.15
N ALA A 16 -11.54 0.51 -1.55
CA ALA A 16 -12.00 0.40 -0.17
C ALA A 16 -12.83 -0.87 0.08
N ALA A 17 -13.65 -1.30 -0.89
CA ALA A 17 -14.45 -2.52 -0.77
C ALA A 17 -13.61 -3.80 -0.72
N GLU A 18 -12.46 -3.83 -1.41
CA GLU A 18 -11.60 -5.02 -1.42
C GLU A 18 -10.64 -5.02 -0.23
N TRP A 19 -10.19 -3.84 0.20
CA TRP A 19 -9.07 -3.68 1.13
C TRP A 19 -9.51 -3.07 2.46
N HIS A 20 -10.82 -3.14 2.75
CA HIS A 20 -11.43 -2.50 3.91
C HIS A 20 -10.74 -2.86 5.24
N ASP A 21 -10.42 -4.13 5.43
CA ASP A 21 -9.73 -4.65 6.62
C ASP A 21 -8.28 -5.05 6.33
N ALA A 22 -7.65 -4.46 5.31
CA ALA A 22 -6.32 -4.85 4.90
C ALA A 22 -5.21 -4.20 5.74
N PHE A 23 -4.35 -5.05 6.31
CA PHE A 23 -3.03 -4.68 6.82
C PHE A 23 -1.96 -4.88 5.75
N ALA A 24 -1.17 -3.85 5.50
CA ALA A 24 -0.15 -3.85 4.46
C ALA A 24 1.26 -3.74 5.06
N VAL A 25 2.20 -4.50 4.51
CA VAL A 25 3.62 -4.45 4.91
C VAL A 25 4.48 -4.25 3.67
N VAL A 26 5.37 -3.26 3.69
CA VAL A 26 6.34 -3.07 2.60
C VAL A 26 7.44 -4.13 2.73
N THR A 27 7.47 -5.07 1.81
CA THR A 27 8.47 -6.16 1.82
C THR A 27 9.71 -5.84 0.99
N ARG A 28 9.62 -4.85 0.07
CA ARG A 28 10.75 -4.37 -0.72
C ARG A 28 10.55 -2.93 -1.17
N GLY A 29 11.63 -2.14 -1.12
CA GLY A 29 11.66 -0.80 -1.68
C GLY A 29 10.99 0.24 -0.78
N ARG A 30 10.34 1.23 -1.40
CA ARG A 30 9.64 2.32 -0.72
C ARG A 30 8.29 2.55 -1.39
N VAL A 31 7.28 2.89 -0.61
CA VAL A 31 5.93 3.20 -1.09
C VAL A 31 5.45 4.48 -0.44
N GLN A 32 4.98 5.42 -1.24
CA GLN A 32 4.31 6.63 -0.79
C GLN A 32 2.81 6.38 -0.70
N LEU A 33 2.22 6.76 0.43
CA LEU A 33 0.77 6.81 0.57
C LEU A 33 0.23 8.06 -0.14
N GLU A 34 -0.93 7.95 -0.76
CA GLU A 34 -1.69 9.10 -1.26
C GLU A 34 -2.97 9.21 -0.43
N LEU A 35 -3.23 10.39 0.12
CA LEU A 35 -4.38 10.65 0.98
C LEU A 35 -5.64 10.96 0.16
N ARG A 36 -6.82 10.94 0.79
CA ARG A 36 -8.13 11.14 0.15
C ARG A 36 -8.22 12.42 -0.69
N ASP A 37 -7.60 13.50 -0.22
CA ASP A 37 -7.49 14.80 -0.91
C ASP A 37 -6.52 14.78 -2.11
N GLY A 38 -5.80 13.68 -2.32
CA GLY A 38 -4.78 13.55 -3.36
C GLY A 38 -3.40 14.05 -2.93
N ALA A 39 -3.25 14.52 -1.69
CA ALA A 39 -1.97 14.96 -1.18
C ALA A 39 -1.00 13.76 -1.03
N PRO A 40 0.30 13.98 -1.30
CA PRO A 40 1.32 13.00 -0.99
C PRO A 40 1.42 12.82 0.53
N GLY A 41 1.19 11.60 0.99
CA GLY A 41 1.39 11.18 2.37
C GLY A 41 2.82 10.67 2.63
N PRO A 42 3.03 10.01 3.78
CA PRO A 42 4.35 9.52 4.18
C PRO A 42 4.88 8.46 3.22
N VAL A 43 6.21 8.41 3.13
CA VAL A 43 6.93 7.35 2.40
C VAL A 43 7.34 6.27 3.39
N LEU A 44 6.84 5.06 3.17
CA LEU A 44 7.09 3.90 3.99
C LEU A 44 8.19 3.04 3.37
N GLY A 45 9.20 2.72 4.18
CA GLY A 45 10.31 1.86 3.82
C GLY A 45 10.03 0.38 4.07
N ARG A 46 11.01 -0.47 3.74
CA ARG A 46 10.97 -1.91 4.04
C ARG A 46 10.63 -2.16 5.52
N ASP A 47 9.80 -3.17 5.76
CA ASP A 47 9.32 -3.64 7.06
C ASP A 47 8.35 -2.69 7.78
N ALA A 48 8.01 -1.54 7.17
CA ALA A 48 6.92 -0.71 7.64
C ALA A 48 5.56 -1.40 7.42
N GLY A 49 4.80 -1.54 8.50
CA GLY A 49 3.41 -2.01 8.51
C GLY A 49 2.43 -0.85 8.64
N PHE A 50 1.29 -0.93 7.96
CA PHE A 50 0.25 0.10 8.01
C PHE A 50 -1.13 -0.47 7.70
N TRP A 51 -2.16 0.15 8.30
CA TRP A 51 -3.55 -0.15 7.99
C TRP A 51 -4.04 0.71 6.85
N LEU A 52 -4.82 0.11 5.95
CA LEU A 52 -5.55 0.84 4.91
C LEU A 52 -6.90 1.33 5.40
N ARG A 53 -7.44 0.67 6.43
CA ARG A 53 -8.68 1.02 7.10
C ARG A 53 -8.57 2.35 7.83
N ASP A 54 -9.53 3.25 7.64
CA ASP A 54 -9.73 4.48 8.41
C ASP A 54 -8.51 5.43 8.49
N THR A 55 -7.45 5.20 7.71
CA THR A 55 -6.24 6.04 7.66
C THR A 55 -6.31 7.17 6.62
N GLY A 56 -7.38 7.22 5.83
CA GLY A 56 -7.53 8.22 4.77
C GLY A 56 -6.63 7.97 3.55
N VAL A 57 -6.02 6.79 3.43
CA VAL A 57 -5.23 6.38 2.26
C VAL A 57 -6.17 6.02 1.11
N ARG A 58 -5.92 6.58 -0.08
CA ARG A 58 -6.67 6.27 -1.32
C ARG A 58 -5.84 5.59 -2.41
N ALA A 59 -4.51 5.71 -2.35
CA ALA A 59 -3.63 5.04 -3.30
C ALA A 59 -2.24 4.78 -2.71
N LEU A 60 -1.55 3.82 -3.31
CA LEU A 60 -0.14 3.53 -3.09
C LEU A 60 0.65 3.92 -4.33
N ARG A 61 1.71 4.70 -4.16
CA ARG A 61 2.60 5.12 -5.23
C ARG A 61 4.01 4.63 -4.97
N ASN A 62 4.72 4.18 -6.00
CA ASN A 62 6.16 3.97 -5.90
C ASN A 62 6.89 5.25 -6.32
N PRO A 63 7.49 6.02 -5.39
CA PRO A 63 8.17 7.27 -5.72
C PRO A 63 9.54 7.04 -6.39
N GLY A 64 10.08 5.82 -6.30
CA GLY A 64 11.40 5.48 -6.84
C GLY A 64 11.34 4.96 -8.28
N ARG A 65 12.53 4.69 -8.84
CA ARG A 65 12.68 4.03 -10.14
C ARG A 65 12.68 2.50 -10.05
N ARG A 66 13.02 1.95 -8.87
CA ARG A 66 13.09 0.49 -8.62
C ARG A 66 11.74 -0.04 -8.17
N THR A 67 11.44 -1.28 -8.51
CA THR A 67 10.21 -1.98 -8.08
C THR A 67 10.10 -2.06 -6.56
N ALA A 68 8.93 -1.71 -6.05
CA ALA A 68 8.52 -1.90 -4.65
C ALA A 68 7.52 -3.06 -4.55
N ARG A 69 7.51 -3.75 -3.40
CA ARG A 69 6.56 -4.82 -3.10
C ARG A 69 5.88 -4.55 -1.76
N VAL A 70 4.57 -4.74 -1.74
CA VAL A 70 3.73 -4.63 -0.55
C VAL A 70 2.96 -5.93 -0.40
N ARG A 71 2.98 -6.50 0.80
CA ARG A 71 2.19 -7.68 1.16
C ARG A 71 0.94 -7.23 1.88
N ILE A 72 -0.21 -7.67 1.39
CA ILE A 72 -1.52 -7.28 1.88
C ILE A 72 -2.16 -8.49 2.56
N VAL A 73 -2.52 -8.33 3.82
CA VAL A 73 -3.12 -9.33 4.71
C VAL A 73 -4.50 -8.83 5.09
N THR A 74 -5.53 -9.63 4.80
CA THR A 74 -6.91 -9.36 5.20
C THR A 74 -7.36 -10.44 6.20
N PRO A 75 -7.83 -10.06 7.41
CA PRO A 75 -8.40 -10.98 8.37
C PRO A 75 -9.68 -11.58 7.77
N GLY A 76 -9.70 -12.90 7.58
CA GLY A 76 -10.78 -13.62 6.88
C GLY A 76 -10.33 -14.32 5.59
N SER A 77 -9.11 -14.07 5.10
CA SER A 77 -8.46 -14.99 4.17
C SER A 77 -7.64 -16.02 4.95
N THR A 78 -8.36 -16.95 5.58
CA THR A 78 -7.81 -18.22 6.09
C THR A 78 -7.22 -18.99 4.90
N GLU A 79 -6.08 -19.66 5.10
CA GLU A 79 -5.53 -20.63 4.14
C GLU A 79 -6.55 -21.72 3.76
#